data_AF-A0A0S8BXQ4-F1
#
_entry.id   AF-A0A0S8BXQ4-F1
#
_cell.length_a   1.000
_cell.length_b   1.000
_cell.length_c   1.000
_cell.angle_alpha   90.00
_cell.angle_beta   90.00
_cell.angle_gamma   90.00
#
_symmetry.space_group_name_H-M   'P 1'
#
loop_
_entity.id
_entity.type
_entity.pdbx_description
1 polymer ?
#
loop_
_entity_poly.entity_id
_entity_poly.type
_entity_poly.pdbx_seq_one_letter_code
_entity_poly.pdbx_strand_id
1 'polypeptide(L)'
;MSQSVFTSERRVLCGLLLAFLLVALLSAIDIWADLREGTTPNHVVAEAAVLGVGLVGSIFMARRLVLVLGRARTAQEQALHLAEQLDATRAEASRWRNEARDLMAGLAAALDQQFDRWSLSPAEKEVALLLLKGLSHRDIAEVRSVTEATARQQARAVYKKAGLSGRHDLAAFFLEDLMLPIQDAHEPLE
;
A
#
# COMPACT_ATOMS: atom_id res chain seq x y z
N MET A 1 -6.69 5.67 20.28
CA MET A 1 -5.71 6.23 21.24
C MET A 1 -5.23 7.63 20.89
N SER A 2 -5.03 8.02 19.62
CA SER A 2 -4.52 9.37 19.28
C SER A 2 -5.48 10.53 19.59
N GLN A 3 -6.80 10.36 19.39
CA GLN A 3 -7.77 11.45 19.59
C GLN A 3 -7.97 11.89 21.05
N SER A 4 -7.79 11.00 22.03
CA SER A 4 -7.92 11.36 23.46
C SER A 4 -6.76 12.22 23.95
N VAL A 5 -5.56 12.01 23.40
CA VAL A 5 -4.34 12.77 23.75
C VAL A 5 -4.38 14.18 23.18
N PHE A 6 -4.80 14.34 21.92
CA PHE A 6 -4.94 15.67 21.31
C PHE A 6 -6.05 16.51 21.97
N THR A 7 -7.15 15.88 22.37
CA THR A 7 -8.26 16.57 23.04
C THR A 7 -7.94 16.92 24.48
N SER A 8 -7.10 16.15 25.19
CA SER A 8 -6.60 16.54 26.51
C SER A 8 -5.59 17.68 26.40
N GLU A 9 -4.63 17.61 25.46
CA GLU A 9 -3.64 18.66 25.26
C GLU A 9 -4.27 20.00 24.88
N ARG A 10 -5.26 20.02 23.97
CA ARG A 10 -6.00 21.24 23.64
C ARG A 10 -6.74 21.84 24.85
N ARG A 11 -7.39 20.99 25.67
CA ARG A 11 -8.09 21.44 26.88
C ARG A 11 -7.14 22.03 27.90
N VAL A 12 -5.96 21.41 28.08
CA VAL A 12 -4.91 21.92 28.96
C VAL A 12 -4.38 23.27 28.44
N LEU A 13 -4.08 23.40 27.15
CA LEU A 13 -3.59 24.65 26.56
C LEU A 13 -4.62 25.79 26.67
N CYS A 14 -5.91 25.52 26.40
CA CYS A 14 -6.96 26.52 26.58
C CYS A 14 -7.15 26.90 28.05
N GLY A 15 -7.08 25.93 28.97
CA GLY A 15 -7.17 26.18 30.41
C GLY A 15 -6.01 27.05 30.92
N LEU A 16 -4.78 26.77 30.48
CA LEU A 16 -3.60 27.57 30.81
C LEU A 16 -3.67 28.99 30.23
N LEU A 17 -4.11 29.13 28.97
CA LEU A 17 -4.33 30.45 28.38
C LEU A 17 -5.35 31.27 29.18
N LEU A 18 -6.47 30.65 29.58
CA LEU A 18 -7.49 31.30 30.38
C LEU A 18 -6.95 31.70 31.76
N ALA A 19 -6.12 30.86 32.39
CA ALA A 19 -5.45 31.18 33.65
C ALA A 19 -4.52 32.39 33.51
N PHE A 20 -3.69 32.45 32.45
CA PHE A 20 -2.82 33.62 32.21
C PHE A 20 -3.61 34.91 31.93
N LEU A 21 -4.70 34.82 31.18
CA LEU A 21 -5.59 35.97 30.94
C LEU A 21 -6.27 36.43 32.23
N LEU A 22 -6.68 35.51 33.09
CA LEU A 22 -7.28 35.83 34.38
C LEU A 22 -6.27 36.53 35.30
N VAL A 23 -5.04 36.01 35.40
CA VAL A 23 -3.96 36.63 36.18
C VAL A 23 -3.64 38.03 35.65
N ALA A 24 -3.54 38.20 34.33
CA ALA A 24 -3.31 39.50 33.72
C ALA A 24 -4.47 40.48 34.00
N LEU A 25 -5.72 40.01 33.96
CA LEU A 25 -6.89 40.83 34.27
C LEU A 25 -6.90 41.29 35.73
N LEU A 26 -6.67 40.38 36.67
CA LEU A 26 -6.62 40.71 38.10
C LEU A 26 -5.50 41.71 38.39
N SER A 27 -4.31 41.47 37.85
CA SER A 27 -3.17 42.37 38.01
C SER A 27 -3.43 43.75 37.39
N ALA A 28 -4.16 43.84 36.28
CA ALA A 28 -4.52 45.13 35.68
C ALA A 28 -5.56 45.90 36.52
N ILE A 29 -6.48 45.20 37.19
CA ILE A 29 -7.47 45.81 38.09
C ILE A 29 -6.78 46.36 39.34
N ASP A 30 -5.85 45.61 39.94
CA ASP A 30 -5.06 46.06 41.10
C ASP A 30 -4.27 47.33 40.76
N ILE A 31 -3.51 47.33 39.65
CA ILE A 31 -2.76 48.52 39.19
C ILE A 31 -3.69 49.73 39.05
N TRP A 32 -4.89 49.54 38.47
CA TRP A 32 -5.84 50.63 38.28
C TRP A 32 -6.40 51.19 39.59
N ALA A 33 -6.63 50.34 40.59
CA ALA A 33 -7.05 50.76 41.92
C ALA A 33 -5.93 51.52 42.63
N ASP A 34 -4.71 51.00 42.59
CA ASP A 34 -3.52 51.59 43.20
C ASP A 34 -3.17 52.98 42.63
N LEU A 35 -3.33 53.17 41.31
CA LEU A 35 -3.15 54.48 40.68
C LEU A 35 -4.17 55.53 41.13
N ARG A 36 -5.36 55.12 41.58
CA ARG A 36 -6.39 56.04 42.09
C ARG A 36 -6.19 56.40 43.55
N GLU A 37 -5.67 55.47 44.35
CA GLU A 37 -5.52 55.63 45.80
C GLU A 37 -4.15 56.20 46.20
N GLY A 38 -3.16 56.20 45.30
CA GLY A 38 -1.86 56.85 45.50
C GLY A 38 -0.89 56.06 46.37
N THR A 39 -0.52 54.85 45.92
CA THR A 39 0.31 53.89 46.67
C THR A 39 1.83 54.06 46.44
N THR A 40 2.64 53.15 47.02
CA THR A 40 4.11 53.23 46.89
C THR A 40 4.61 52.73 45.53
N PRO A 41 5.68 53.31 44.96
CA PRO A 41 6.19 52.93 43.63
C PRO A 41 6.57 51.45 43.48
N ASN A 42 6.95 50.80 44.59
CA ASN A 42 7.38 49.40 44.58
C ASN A 42 6.22 48.43 44.30
N HIS A 43 4.99 48.74 44.75
CA HIS A 43 3.82 47.90 44.46
C HIS A 43 3.47 47.93 42.98
N VAL A 44 3.41 49.14 42.40
CA VAL A 44 3.12 49.34 40.97
C VAL A 44 4.15 48.63 40.08
N VAL A 45 5.43 48.65 40.44
CA VAL A 45 6.49 47.95 39.68
C VAL A 45 6.31 46.42 39.75
N ALA A 46 5.99 45.88 40.93
CA ALA A 46 5.79 44.45 41.11
C ALA A 46 4.57 43.94 40.31
N GLU A 47 3.45 44.66 40.36
CA GLU A 47 2.24 44.30 39.61
C GLU A 47 2.44 44.45 38.11
N ALA A 48 3.11 45.51 37.65
CA ALA A 48 3.46 45.67 36.24
C ALA A 48 4.31 44.51 35.72
N ALA A 49 5.21 43.96 36.55
CA ALA A 49 5.99 42.77 36.20
C ALA A 49 5.11 41.51 36.08
N VAL A 50 4.16 41.30 37.00
CA VAL A 50 3.20 40.18 36.95
C VAL A 50 2.31 40.28 35.71
N LEU A 51 1.78 41.47 35.42
CA LEU A 51 1.02 41.74 34.20
C LEU A 51 1.84 41.43 32.95
N GLY A 52 3.10 41.88 32.90
CA GLY A 52 4.01 41.62 31.79
C GLY A 52 4.22 40.12 31.53
N VAL A 53 4.50 39.35 32.59
CA VAL A 53 4.64 37.88 32.50
C VAL A 53 3.35 37.22 32.03
N GLY A 54 2.19 37.66 32.55
CA GLY A 54 0.88 37.15 32.14
C GLY A 54 0.57 37.38 30.66
N LEU A 55 0.87 38.58 30.15
CA LEU A 55 0.67 38.93 28.74
C LEU A 55 1.61 38.14 27.80
N VAL A 56 2.89 38.04 28.15
CA VAL A 56 3.87 37.25 27.39
C VAL A 56 3.47 35.77 27.36
N GLY A 57 3.08 35.22 28.52
CA GLY A 57 2.56 33.85 28.64
C GLY A 57 1.32 33.62 27.78
N SER A 58 0.37 34.57 27.79
CA SER A 58 -0.84 34.52 26.97
C SER A 58 -0.54 34.51 25.47
N ILE A 59 0.36 35.39 25.01
CA ILE A 59 0.77 35.43 23.59
C ILE A 59 1.45 34.13 23.19
N PHE A 60 2.38 33.63 24.00
CA PHE A 60 3.08 32.38 23.75
C PHE A 60 2.10 31.19 23.66
N MET A 61 1.15 31.08 24.61
CA MET A 61 0.11 30.05 24.61
C MET A 61 -0.83 30.14 23.42
N ALA A 62 -1.29 31.35 23.07
CA ALA A 62 -2.15 31.57 21.91
C ALA A 62 -1.47 31.13 20.61
N ARG A 63 -0.19 31.50 20.40
CA ARG A 63 0.60 31.06 19.23
C ARG A 63 0.76 29.55 19.21
N ARG A 64 1.06 28.94 20.36
CA ARG A 64 1.18 27.48 20.47
C ARG A 64 -0.12 26.77 20.10
N LEU A 65 -1.27 27.26 20.60
CA LEU A 65 -2.59 26.70 20.32
C LEU A 65 -2.90 26.76 18.82
N VAL A 66 -2.68 27.90 18.16
CA VAL A 66 -2.90 28.06 16.71
C VAL A 66 -2.03 27.09 15.90
N LEU A 67 -0.75 26.95 16.26
CA LEU A 67 0.17 26.04 15.58
C LEU A 67 -0.24 24.56 15.73
N VAL A 68 -0.70 24.15 16.92
CA VAL A 68 -1.17 22.78 17.15
C VAL A 68 -2.43 22.49 16.35
N LEU A 69 -3.39 23.42 16.34
CA LEU A 69 -4.63 23.29 15.58
C LEU A 69 -4.37 23.24 14.06
N GLY A 70 -3.44 24.06 13.57
CA GLY A 70 -3.02 24.05 12.16
C GLY A 70 -2.42 22.71 11.75
N ARG A 71 -1.44 22.20 12.51
CA ARG A 71 -0.81 20.89 12.24
C ARG A 71 -1.80 19.72 12.27
N ALA A 72 -2.76 19.77 13.18
CA ALA A 72 -3.78 18.72 13.27
C ALA A 72 -4.67 18.67 12.01
N ARG A 73 -5.05 19.84 11.47
CA ARG A 73 -5.84 19.92 10.22
C ARG A 73 -5.05 19.41 9.02
N THR A 74 -3.82 19.89 8.84
CA THR A 74 -2.99 19.46 7.70
C THR A 74 -2.66 17.97 7.76
N ALA A 75 -2.41 17.42 8.96
CA ALA A 75 -2.17 16.00 9.13
C ALA A 75 -3.42 15.17 8.78
N GLN A 76 -4.61 15.67 9.10
CA GLN A 76 -5.87 15.02 8.75
C GLN A 76 -6.13 15.03 7.23
N GLU A 77 -5.88 16.16 6.57
CA GLU A 77 -5.98 16.27 5.10
C GLU A 77 -5.00 15.32 4.39
N GLN A 78 -3.75 15.29 4.84
CA GLN A 78 -2.74 14.37 4.31
C GLN A 78 -3.13 12.89 4.52
N ALA A 79 -3.68 12.56 5.68
CA ALA A 79 -4.14 11.20 5.97
C ALA A 79 -5.30 10.77 5.06
N LEU A 80 -6.25 11.68 4.79
CA LEU A 80 -7.36 11.42 3.87
C LEU A 80 -6.87 11.22 2.44
N HIS A 81 -6.01 12.11 1.95
CA HIS A 81 -5.44 12.00 0.62
C HIS A 81 -4.62 10.70 0.44
N LEU A 82 -3.81 10.33 1.43
CA LEU A 82 -3.05 9.09 1.39
C LEU A 82 -3.96 7.85 1.42
N ALA A 83 -5.04 7.90 2.19
CA ALA A 83 -6.03 6.82 2.21
C ALA A 83 -6.68 6.64 0.84
N GLU A 84 -7.07 7.73 0.18
CA GLU A 84 -7.63 7.71 -1.18
C GLU A 84 -6.63 7.13 -2.19
N GLN A 85 -5.36 7.56 -2.15
CA GLN A 85 -4.31 7.01 -3.02
C GLN A 85 -4.08 5.51 -2.79
N LEU A 86 -4.09 5.05 -1.54
CA LEU A 86 -3.95 3.64 -1.20
C LEU A 86 -5.11 2.82 -1.76
N ASP A 87 -6.34 3.32 -1.65
CA ASP A 87 -7.52 2.62 -2.14
C ASP A 87 -7.53 2.55 -3.69
N ALA A 88 -7.16 3.64 -4.36
CA ALA A 88 -6.99 3.65 -5.82
C ALA A 88 -5.93 2.64 -6.27
N THR A 89 -4.75 2.64 -5.63
CA THR A 89 -3.65 1.72 -5.96
C THR A 89 -4.04 0.26 -5.71
N ARG A 90 -4.75 -0.01 -4.61
CA ARG A 90 -5.26 -1.36 -4.30
C ARG A 90 -6.29 -1.82 -5.32
N ALA A 91 -7.19 -0.93 -5.73
CA ALA A 91 -8.19 -1.24 -6.74
C ALA A 91 -7.54 -1.60 -8.08
N GLU A 92 -6.57 -0.81 -8.54
CA GLU A 92 -5.80 -1.10 -9.75
C GLU A 92 -5.03 -2.42 -9.65
N ALA A 93 -4.30 -2.65 -8.56
CA ALA A 93 -3.60 -3.91 -8.32
C ALA A 93 -4.55 -5.11 -8.27
N SER A 94 -5.77 -4.94 -7.74
CA SER A 94 -6.78 -6.00 -7.73
C SER A 94 -7.33 -6.30 -9.13
N ARG A 95 -7.54 -5.27 -9.95
CA ARG A 95 -7.97 -5.41 -11.35
C ARG A 95 -6.92 -6.15 -12.16
N TRP A 96 -5.66 -5.71 -12.10
CA TRP A 96 -4.55 -6.38 -12.75
C TRP A 96 -4.42 -7.85 -12.33
N ARG A 97 -4.56 -8.14 -11.02
CA ARG A 97 -4.54 -9.53 -10.53
C ARG A 97 -5.69 -10.36 -11.07
N ASN A 98 -6.89 -9.80 -11.19
CA ASN A 98 -8.04 -10.52 -11.72
C ASN A 98 -7.91 -10.73 -13.23
N GLU A 99 -7.51 -9.71 -13.99
CA GLU A 99 -7.22 -9.84 -15.43
C GLU A 99 -6.14 -10.89 -15.69
N ALA A 100 -5.03 -10.85 -14.95
CA ALA A 100 -3.99 -11.87 -15.04
C ALA A 100 -4.52 -13.27 -14.68
N ARG A 101 -5.38 -13.39 -13.65
CA ARG A 101 -6.00 -14.67 -13.28
C ARG A 101 -6.88 -15.20 -14.41
N ASP A 102 -7.70 -14.34 -15.01
CA ASP A 102 -8.62 -14.73 -16.08
C ASP A 102 -7.85 -15.17 -17.34
N LEU A 103 -6.78 -14.45 -17.70
CA LEU A 103 -5.88 -14.86 -18.78
C LEU A 103 -5.19 -16.20 -18.49
N MET A 104 -4.68 -16.40 -17.28
CA MET A 104 -4.07 -17.68 -16.89
C MET A 104 -5.09 -18.83 -16.86
N ALA A 105 -6.32 -18.57 -16.43
CA ALA A 105 -7.40 -19.55 -16.45
C ALA A 105 -7.77 -19.94 -17.90
N GLY A 106 -7.85 -18.95 -18.81
CA GLY A 106 -8.05 -19.18 -20.24
C GLY A 106 -6.94 -20.04 -20.85
N LEU A 107 -5.68 -19.73 -20.54
CA LEU A 107 -4.53 -20.53 -20.99
C LEU A 107 -4.60 -21.96 -20.45
N ALA A 108 -4.89 -22.14 -19.16
CA ALA A 108 -5.02 -23.47 -18.55
C ALA A 108 -6.12 -24.31 -19.21
N ALA A 109 -7.26 -23.69 -19.52
CA ALA A 109 -8.35 -24.35 -20.24
C ALA A 109 -7.96 -24.75 -21.68
N ALA A 110 -7.21 -23.88 -22.38
CA ALA A 110 -6.71 -24.19 -23.72
C ALA A 110 -5.71 -25.35 -23.71
N LEU A 111 -4.80 -25.39 -22.74
CA LEU A 111 -3.87 -26.51 -22.53
C LEU A 111 -4.63 -27.82 -22.28
N ASP A 112 -5.63 -27.80 -21.40
CA ASP A 112 -6.39 -29.00 -21.05
C ASP A 112 -7.19 -29.55 -22.25
N GLN A 113 -7.83 -28.67 -23.04
CA GLN A 113 -8.48 -29.05 -24.28
C GLN A 113 -7.49 -29.67 -25.28
N GLN A 114 -6.28 -29.12 -25.41
CA GLN A 114 -5.27 -29.70 -26.28
C GLN A 114 -4.83 -31.09 -25.79
N PHE A 115 -4.67 -31.26 -24.48
CA PHE A 115 -4.33 -32.55 -23.90
C PHE A 115 -5.45 -33.60 -24.08
N ASP A 116 -6.71 -33.17 -24.04
CA ASP A 116 -7.86 -34.02 -24.38
C ASP A 116 -7.84 -34.44 -25.86
N ARG A 117 -7.52 -33.52 -26.78
CA ARG A 117 -7.35 -33.84 -28.21
C ARG A 117 -6.28 -34.90 -28.44
N TRP A 118 -5.20 -34.88 -27.68
CA TRP A 118 -4.16 -35.92 -27.72
C TRP A 118 -4.52 -37.19 -26.94
N SER A 119 -5.70 -37.27 -26.33
CA SER A 119 -6.16 -38.42 -25.54
C SER A 119 -5.16 -38.79 -24.43
N LEU A 120 -4.62 -37.76 -23.75
CA LEU A 120 -3.75 -37.94 -22.59
C LEU A 120 -4.57 -38.38 -21.37
N SER A 121 -4.08 -39.40 -20.67
CA SER A 121 -4.59 -39.78 -19.35
C SER A 121 -4.28 -38.70 -18.31
N PRO A 122 -4.98 -38.67 -17.15
CA PRO A 122 -4.71 -37.69 -16.09
C PRO A 122 -3.22 -37.65 -15.69
N ALA A 123 -2.58 -38.82 -15.59
CA ALA A 123 -1.17 -38.92 -15.27
C ALA A 123 -0.24 -38.39 -16.37
N GLU A 124 -0.63 -38.49 -17.64
CA GLU A 124 0.13 -37.93 -18.77
C GLU A 124 -0.07 -36.42 -18.88
N LYS A 125 -1.26 -35.89 -18.59
CA LYS A 125 -1.54 -34.44 -18.52
C LYS A 125 -0.63 -33.74 -17.51
N GLU A 126 -0.50 -34.33 -16.32
CA GLU A 126 0.41 -33.82 -15.28
C GLU A 126 1.87 -33.79 -15.78
N VAL A 127 2.33 -34.87 -16.42
CA VAL A 127 3.70 -34.93 -16.95
C VAL A 127 3.91 -33.91 -18.07
N ALA A 128 2.95 -33.79 -19.00
CA ALA A 128 3.00 -32.80 -20.07
C ALA A 128 3.09 -31.37 -19.51
N LEU A 129 2.30 -31.05 -18.49
CA LEU A 129 2.33 -29.75 -17.84
C LEU A 129 3.68 -29.46 -17.16
N LEU A 130 4.28 -30.45 -16.49
CA LEU A 130 5.60 -30.30 -15.87
C LEU A 130 6.72 -30.16 -16.91
N LEU A 131 6.61 -30.86 -18.05
CA LEU A 131 7.53 -30.70 -19.17
C LEU A 131 7.47 -29.29 -19.77
N LEU A 132 6.27 -28.73 -19.93
CA LEU A 132 6.06 -27.33 -20.38
C LEU A 132 6.59 -26.32 -19.37
N LYS A 133 6.51 -26.60 -18.07
CA LYS A 133 7.18 -25.81 -17.02
C LYS A 133 8.71 -25.92 -17.05
N GLY A 134 9.26 -26.79 -17.89
CA GLY A 134 10.70 -26.92 -18.08
C GLY A 134 11.39 -27.88 -17.12
N LEU A 135 10.65 -28.71 -16.37
CA LEU A 135 11.25 -29.67 -15.45
C LEU A 135 11.98 -30.79 -16.20
N SER A 136 13.07 -31.29 -15.62
CA SER A 136 13.74 -32.50 -16.12
C SER A 136 12.96 -33.76 -15.72
N HIS A 137 13.25 -34.90 -16.35
CA HIS A 137 12.62 -36.17 -15.96
C HIS A 137 12.91 -36.56 -14.50
N ARG A 138 14.07 -36.14 -13.97
CA ARG A 138 14.44 -36.32 -12.57
C ARG A 138 13.56 -35.48 -11.65
N ASP A 139 13.37 -34.19 -11.97
CA ASP A 139 12.51 -33.31 -11.17
C ASP A 139 11.05 -33.74 -11.22
N ILE A 140 10.58 -34.22 -12.39
CA ILE A 140 9.24 -34.78 -12.56
C ILE A 140 9.06 -36.03 -11.69
N ALA A 141 10.08 -36.90 -11.65
CA ALA A 141 10.08 -38.09 -10.83
C ALA A 141 9.97 -37.75 -9.33
N GLU A 142 10.68 -36.72 -8.88
CA GLU A 142 10.61 -36.21 -7.51
C GLU A 142 9.22 -35.64 -7.19
N VAL A 143 8.71 -34.72 -8.02
CA VAL A 143 7.41 -34.06 -7.82
C VAL A 143 6.26 -35.07 -7.81
N ARG A 144 6.32 -36.10 -8.67
CA ARG A 144 5.27 -37.11 -8.79
C ARG A 144 5.49 -38.36 -7.92
N SER A 145 6.57 -38.40 -7.13
CA SER A 145 6.94 -39.57 -6.32
C SER A 145 7.02 -40.88 -7.13
N VAL A 146 7.62 -40.83 -8.32
CA VAL A 146 7.83 -41.99 -9.22
C VAL A 146 9.32 -42.16 -9.53
N THR A 147 9.70 -43.27 -10.19
CA THR A 147 11.08 -43.41 -10.67
C THR A 147 11.34 -42.54 -11.90
N GLU A 148 12.60 -42.14 -12.12
CA GLU A 148 12.99 -41.40 -13.32
C GLU A 148 12.69 -42.18 -14.61
N ALA A 149 12.83 -43.52 -14.58
CA ALA A 149 12.47 -44.37 -15.69
C ALA A 149 10.97 -44.29 -16.02
N THR A 150 10.11 -44.29 -14.99
CA THR A 150 8.65 -44.11 -15.13
C THR A 150 8.32 -42.74 -15.71
N ALA A 151 8.92 -41.66 -15.18
CA ALA A 151 8.69 -40.29 -15.68
C ALA A 151 9.09 -40.16 -17.16
N ARG A 152 10.23 -40.76 -17.54
CA ARG A 152 10.71 -40.79 -18.93
C ARG A 152 9.79 -41.61 -19.85
N GLN A 153 9.26 -42.73 -19.38
CA GLN A 153 8.29 -43.54 -20.12
C GLN A 153 6.99 -42.77 -20.35
N GLN A 154 6.47 -42.08 -19.33
CA GLN A 154 5.28 -41.24 -19.44
C GLN A 154 5.50 -40.07 -20.41
N ALA A 155 6.66 -39.40 -20.34
CA ALA A 155 7.02 -38.34 -21.29
C ALA A 155 7.04 -38.85 -22.75
N ARG A 156 7.61 -40.04 -22.99
CA ARG A 156 7.59 -40.67 -24.33
C ARG A 156 6.17 -40.98 -24.81
N ALA A 157 5.29 -41.42 -23.91
CA ALA A 157 3.89 -41.66 -24.24
C ALA A 157 3.19 -40.35 -24.63
N VAL A 158 3.44 -39.25 -23.91
CA VAL A 158 2.96 -37.90 -24.27
C VAL A 158 3.41 -37.52 -25.68
N TYR A 159 4.71 -37.58 -25.98
CA TYR A 159 5.23 -37.20 -27.31
C TYR A 159 4.61 -38.05 -28.42
N LYS A 160 4.51 -39.37 -28.21
CA LYS A 160 3.91 -40.30 -29.18
C LYS A 160 2.44 -39.99 -29.45
N LYS A 161 1.66 -39.67 -28.42
CA LYS A 161 0.23 -39.31 -28.56
C LYS A 161 0.03 -37.93 -29.18
N ALA A 162 0.93 -37.00 -28.90
CA ALA A 162 0.92 -35.66 -29.47
C ALA A 162 1.45 -35.61 -30.92
N GLY A 163 2.11 -36.68 -31.39
CA GLY A 163 2.76 -36.70 -32.71
C GLY A 163 4.04 -35.86 -32.78
N LEU A 164 4.69 -35.63 -31.65
CA LEU A 164 5.87 -34.75 -31.51
C LEU A 164 7.14 -35.58 -31.31
N SER A 165 8.30 -35.06 -31.74
CA SER A 165 9.56 -35.82 -31.64
C SER A 165 10.18 -35.78 -30.24
N GLY A 166 9.85 -34.77 -29.44
CA GLY A 166 10.38 -34.64 -28.09
C GLY A 166 9.97 -33.39 -27.34
N ARG A 167 10.75 -33.06 -26.30
CA ARG A 167 10.46 -31.96 -25.37
C ARG A 167 10.44 -30.59 -26.03
N HIS A 168 11.38 -30.34 -26.95
CA HIS A 168 11.51 -29.05 -27.62
C HIS A 168 10.30 -28.81 -28.53
N ASP A 169 9.89 -29.80 -29.33
CA ASP A 169 8.68 -29.73 -30.16
C ASP A 169 7.42 -29.53 -29.31
N LEU A 170 7.32 -30.19 -28.15
CA LEU A 170 6.21 -29.97 -27.23
C LEU A 170 6.13 -28.52 -26.77
N ALA A 171 7.26 -27.91 -26.41
CA ALA A 171 7.29 -26.50 -26.02
C ALA A 171 7.01 -25.56 -27.21
N ALA A 172 7.58 -25.87 -28.38
CA ALA A 172 7.38 -25.09 -29.60
C ALA A 172 5.91 -25.08 -30.03
N PHE A 173 5.24 -26.23 -30.02
CA PHE A 173 3.82 -26.34 -30.39
C PHE A 173 2.93 -25.35 -29.63
N PHE A 174 3.11 -25.23 -28.31
CA PHE A 174 2.31 -24.29 -27.51
C PHE A 174 2.79 -22.84 -27.60
N LEU A 175 4.07 -22.63 -27.95
CA LEU A 175 4.63 -21.29 -28.05
C LEU A 175 4.33 -20.63 -29.40
N GLU A 176 4.24 -21.41 -30.49
CA GLU A 176 3.85 -20.94 -31.83
C GLU A 176 2.49 -20.23 -31.80
N ASP A 177 1.50 -20.82 -31.13
CA ASP A 177 0.16 -20.23 -30.99
C ASP A 177 0.14 -19.00 -30.05
N LEU A 178 1.14 -18.85 -29.18
CA LEU A 178 1.27 -17.72 -28.25
C LEU A 178 2.05 -16.53 -28.86
N MET A 179 2.90 -16.79 -29.85
CA MET A 179 3.60 -15.75 -30.57
C MET A 179 2.62 -15.05 -31.52
N LEU A 180 2.51 -13.72 -31.39
CA LEU A 180 1.88 -12.90 -32.42
C LEU A 180 2.54 -13.27 -33.76
N PRO A 181 1.77 -13.39 -34.86
CA PRO A 181 2.36 -13.57 -36.18
C PRO A 181 3.45 -12.52 -36.32
N ILE A 182 4.69 -12.96 -36.59
CA ILE A 182 5.69 -12.05 -37.12
C ILE A 182 5.04 -11.58 -38.41
N GLN A 183 4.48 -10.36 -38.40
CA GLN A 183 4.05 -9.72 -39.62
C GLN A 183 5.34 -9.53 -40.40
N ASP A 184 5.63 -10.50 -41.26
CA ASP A 184 6.54 -10.32 -42.35
C ASP A 184 6.00 -9.13 -43.11
N ALA A 185 6.61 -7.97 -42.88
CA ALA A 185 6.49 -6.81 -43.72
C ALA A 185 7.12 -7.16 -45.08
N HIS A 186 6.52 -8.10 -45.80
CA HIS A 186 6.60 -8.14 -47.24
C HIS A 186 5.62 -7.07 -47.73
N GLU A 187 6.12 -5.84 -47.81
CA GLU A 187 5.62 -4.90 -48.82
C GLU A 187 5.72 -5.61 -50.18
N PRO A 188 4.62 -5.84 -50.89
CA PRO A 188 4.68 -6.19 -52.29
C PRO A 188 5.01 -4.92 -53.08
N LEU A 189 6.25 -4.89 -53.59
CA LEU A 189 6.73 -4.30 -54.85
C LEU A 189 6.18 -2.92 -55.29
N GLU A 190 7.12 -1.97 -55.48
CA GLU A 190 7.29 -1.29 -56.78
C GLU A 190 8.75 -1.36 -57.23
#